data_AF-A0AAD7DLV2-F1
#
_entry.id   AF-A0AAD7DLV2-F1
#
_cell.length_a   1.000
_cell.length_b   1.000
_cell.length_c   1.000
_cell.angle_alpha   90.00
_cell.angle_beta   90.00
_cell.angle_gamma   90.00
#
_symmetry.space_group_name_H-M   'P 1'
#
loop_
_entity.id
_entity.type
_entity.pdbx_description
1 polymer ?
#
loop_
_entity_poly.entity_id
_entity_poly.type
_entity_poly.pdbx_seq_one_letter_code
_entity_poly.pdbx_strand_id
1 'polypeptide(L)'
;MLLCTALKVRKTQVIQIRHKFLDAVEEEDPDAAIYEVELAAAEEAQATAERHLRNKEDALGVSQRQALHTLATSQYLRLRMNARALKRRLRDRLRSQKFELDRVERSFRRLVNGEPNKLYSHTESAVKRREPMISKVNADYNKLCGEIAKLIQDGQAPRGAIAPNPIPAKGIWQLDVDDGIWEDIGLDDDDAEAATEPPPWLCDEQARSGIKAMLELDRCDEEDVRLKKETCLLREWFPEEWATVSLAITKARTCFP
;
A
#
# COMPACT_ATOMS: atom_id res chain seq x y z
N MET A 1 -8.65 36.28 -19.64
CA MET A 1 -8.87 36.67 -21.05
C MET A 1 -8.20 38.00 -21.38
N LEU A 2 -8.63 39.13 -20.78
CA LEU A 2 -8.12 40.47 -21.12
C LEU A 2 -6.61 40.70 -20.86
N LEU A 3 -6.03 40.13 -19.81
CA LEU A 3 -4.61 40.29 -19.50
C LEU A 3 -3.70 39.50 -20.47
N CYS A 4 -4.11 38.29 -20.86
CA CYS A 4 -3.35 37.47 -21.81
C CYS A 4 -3.38 38.07 -23.22
N THR A 5 -4.50 38.68 -23.64
CA THR A 5 -4.59 39.39 -24.91
C THR A 5 -3.73 40.65 -24.91
N ALA A 6 -3.72 41.41 -23.80
CA ALA A 6 -2.84 42.57 -23.66
C ALA A 6 -1.34 42.19 -23.69
N LEU A 7 -0.98 41.06 -23.09
CA LEU A 7 0.39 40.54 -23.14
C LEU A 7 0.81 40.12 -24.55
N LYS A 8 -0.09 39.49 -25.31
CA LYS A 8 0.14 39.15 -26.73
C LYS A 8 0.39 40.40 -27.57
N VAL A 9 -0.39 41.46 -27.37
CA VAL A 9 -0.21 42.75 -28.07
C VAL A 9 1.15 43.38 -27.74
N ARG A 10 1.57 43.35 -26.48
CA ARG A 10 2.90 43.85 -26.07
C ARG A 10 4.04 43.03 -26.68
N LYS A 11 3.91 41.69 -26.73
CA LYS A 11 4.89 40.83 -27.41
C LYS A 11 5.03 41.16 -28.90
N THR A 12 3.91 41.40 -29.58
CA THR A 12 3.95 41.80 -30.99
C THR A 12 4.56 43.19 -31.19
N GLN A 13 4.33 44.12 -30.26
CA GLN A 13 4.94 45.46 -30.30
C GLN A 13 6.46 45.39 -30.11
N VAL A 14 6.95 44.60 -29.15
CA VAL A 14 8.40 44.38 -28.95
C VAL A 14 9.04 43.78 -30.20
N ILE A 15 8.40 42.79 -30.84
CA ILE A 15 8.91 42.18 -32.08
C ILE A 15 8.95 43.22 -33.22
N GLN A 16 7.95 44.08 -33.34
CA GLN A 16 7.90 45.14 -34.36
C GLN A 16 8.96 46.21 -34.14
N ILE A 17 9.17 46.66 -32.90
CA ILE A 17 10.21 47.64 -32.55
C ILE A 17 11.60 47.04 -32.76
N ARG A 18 11.78 45.76 -32.43
CA ARG A 18 13.03 45.04 -32.67
C ARG A 18 13.37 44.90 -34.15
N HIS A 19 12.37 44.67 -35.00
CA HIS A 19 12.56 44.64 -36.45
C HIS A 19 13.01 46.01 -36.97
N LYS A 20 12.33 47.09 -36.57
CA LYS A 20 12.71 48.47 -36.94
C LYS A 20 14.11 48.86 -36.45
N PHE A 21 14.49 48.43 -35.26
CA PHE A 21 15.84 48.62 -34.74
C PHE A 21 16.90 47.92 -35.61
N LEU A 22 16.65 46.66 -36.01
CA LEU A 22 17.56 45.92 -36.87
C LEU A 22 17.67 46.56 -38.26
N ASP A 23 16.56 46.98 -38.86
CA ASP A 23 16.54 47.67 -40.16
C ASP A 23 17.34 49.00 -40.09
N ALA A 24 17.14 49.80 -39.04
CA ALA A 24 17.86 51.07 -38.84
C ALA A 24 19.37 50.89 -38.59
N VAL A 25 19.79 49.78 -37.98
CA VAL A 25 21.20 49.43 -37.81
C VAL A 25 21.83 48.97 -39.14
N GLU A 26 21.08 48.24 -39.97
CA GLU A 26 21.54 47.84 -41.31
C GLU A 26 21.69 49.03 -42.28
N GLU A 27 20.84 50.06 -42.13
CA GLU A 27 20.84 51.27 -42.96
C GLU A 27 21.79 52.39 -42.46
N GLU A 28 22.54 52.17 -41.38
CA GLU A 28 23.38 53.19 -40.68
C GLU A 28 22.58 54.48 -40.36
N ASP A 29 21.31 54.32 -39.99
CA ASP A 29 20.41 55.43 -39.68
C ASP A 29 20.79 56.08 -38.33
N PRO A 30 20.95 57.42 -38.24
CA PRO A 30 21.13 58.12 -36.96
C PRO A 30 20.01 57.85 -35.94
N ASP A 31 18.82 57.44 -36.38
CA ASP A 31 17.68 57.14 -35.51
C ASP A 31 17.77 55.75 -34.84
N ALA A 32 18.79 54.93 -35.14
CA ALA A 32 18.99 53.63 -34.51
C ALA A 32 19.09 53.71 -32.97
N ALA A 33 19.69 54.77 -32.43
CA ALA A 33 19.78 55.01 -30.99
C ALA A 33 18.41 55.29 -30.34
N ILE A 34 17.46 55.84 -31.10
CA ILE A 34 16.09 56.09 -30.63
C ILE A 34 15.35 54.77 -30.52
N TYR A 35 15.46 53.92 -31.55
CA TYR A 35 14.84 52.58 -31.54
C TYR A 35 15.45 51.65 -30.47
N GLU A 36 16.74 51.81 -30.12
CA GLU A 36 17.37 51.07 -29.02
C GLU A 36 16.74 51.39 -27.67
N VAL A 37 16.53 52.68 -27.38
CA VAL A 37 15.88 53.14 -26.13
C VAL A 37 14.41 52.71 -26.09
N GLU A 38 13.70 52.80 -27.21
CA GLU A 38 12.31 52.34 -27.32
C GLU A 38 12.19 50.82 -27.14
N LEU A 39 13.13 50.05 -27.68
CA LEU A 39 13.18 48.60 -27.52
C LEU A 39 13.40 48.23 -26.06
N ALA A 40 14.37 48.84 -25.39
CA ALA A 40 14.66 48.60 -23.98
C ALA A 40 13.45 48.92 -23.08
N ALA A 41 12.78 50.04 -23.31
CA ALA A 41 11.56 50.42 -22.58
C ALA A 41 10.39 49.45 -22.84
N ALA A 42 10.23 48.98 -24.08
CA ALA A 42 9.19 48.02 -24.44
C ALA A 42 9.45 46.63 -23.84
N GLU A 43 10.71 46.18 -23.79
CA GLU A 43 11.12 44.93 -23.15
C GLU A 43 10.93 44.97 -21.62
N GLU A 44 11.24 46.09 -20.97
CA GLU A 44 11.00 46.28 -19.54
C GLU A 44 9.49 46.31 -19.20
N ALA A 45 8.69 46.99 -20.01
CA ALA A 45 7.23 47.01 -19.90
C ALA A 45 6.62 45.61 -20.14
N GLN A 46 7.21 44.80 -21.00
CA GLN A 46 6.81 43.40 -21.18
C GLN A 46 7.17 42.56 -19.95
N ALA A 47 8.40 42.67 -19.43
CA ALA A 47 8.86 41.90 -18.29
C ALA A 47 8.05 42.19 -17.01
N THR A 48 7.72 43.46 -16.76
CA THR A 48 6.84 43.86 -15.64
C THR A 48 5.43 43.30 -15.80
N ALA A 49 4.85 43.36 -17.00
CA ALA A 49 3.54 42.79 -17.29
C ALA A 49 3.50 41.26 -17.12
N GLU A 50 4.56 40.55 -17.55
CA GLU A 50 4.70 39.11 -17.33
C GLU A 50 4.80 38.77 -15.84
N ARG A 51 5.57 39.53 -15.07
CA ARG A 51 5.69 39.35 -13.62
C ARG A 51 4.36 39.58 -12.90
N HIS A 52 3.62 40.61 -13.26
CA HIS A 52 2.28 40.86 -12.71
C HIS A 52 1.29 39.75 -13.04
N LEU A 53 1.38 39.17 -14.24
CA LEU A 53 0.54 38.05 -14.65
C LEU A 53 0.89 36.79 -13.86
N ARG A 54 2.18 36.45 -13.73
CA ARG A 54 2.64 35.32 -12.91
C ARG A 54 2.20 35.46 -11.45
N ASN A 55 2.40 36.62 -10.82
CA ASN A 55 1.95 36.85 -9.44
C ASN A 55 0.45 36.67 -9.27
N LYS A 56 -0.36 37.06 -10.27
CA LYS A 56 -1.82 36.84 -10.26
C LYS A 56 -2.17 35.37 -10.50
N GLU A 57 -1.46 34.68 -11.38
CA GLU A 57 -1.63 33.24 -11.62
C GLU A 57 -1.31 32.42 -10.36
N ASP A 58 -0.25 32.79 -9.64
CA ASP A 58 0.16 32.19 -8.37
C ASP A 58 -0.85 32.50 -7.26
N ALA A 59 -1.29 33.75 -7.12
CA ALA A 59 -2.31 34.15 -6.15
C ALA A 59 -3.67 33.45 -6.40
N LEU A 60 -3.98 33.13 -7.66
CA LEU A 60 -5.18 32.39 -8.05
C LEU A 60 -4.98 30.86 -8.08
N GLY A 61 -3.75 30.37 -7.86
CA GLY A 61 -3.41 28.95 -7.87
C GLY A 61 -3.68 28.25 -9.20
N VAL A 62 -3.61 28.95 -10.33
CA VAL A 62 -3.99 28.40 -11.65
C VAL A 62 -3.10 27.23 -12.04
N SER A 63 -1.79 27.37 -11.85
CA SER A 63 -0.79 26.33 -12.09
C SER A 63 -1.03 25.09 -11.22
N GLN A 64 -1.32 25.28 -9.93
CA GLN A 64 -1.62 24.22 -8.99
C GLN A 64 -2.89 23.46 -9.37
N ARG A 65 -3.95 24.16 -9.78
CA ARG A 65 -5.20 23.55 -10.25
C ARG A 65 -5.01 22.73 -11.52
N GLN A 66 -4.19 23.22 -12.46
CA GLN A 66 -3.84 22.46 -13.66
C GLN A 66 -3.03 21.21 -13.31
N ALA A 67 -2.03 21.32 -12.43
CA ALA A 67 -1.28 20.17 -11.95
C ALA A 67 -2.17 19.13 -11.26
N LEU A 68 -3.08 19.56 -10.38
CA LEU A 68 -4.06 18.68 -9.74
C LEU A 68 -4.99 18.03 -10.75
N HIS A 69 -5.46 18.76 -11.75
CA HIS A 69 -6.29 18.19 -12.81
C HIS A 69 -5.52 17.10 -13.61
N THR A 70 -4.25 17.35 -13.93
CA THR A 70 -3.38 16.38 -14.59
C THR A 70 -3.18 15.12 -13.73
N LEU A 71 -2.92 15.28 -12.43
CA LEU A 71 -2.79 14.18 -11.49
C LEU A 71 -4.10 13.39 -11.35
N ALA A 72 -5.23 14.09 -11.19
CA ALA A 72 -6.55 13.48 -11.11
C ALA A 72 -6.93 12.74 -12.40
N THR A 73 -6.39 13.16 -13.54
CA THR A 73 -6.62 12.53 -14.85
C THR A 73 -5.67 11.36 -15.13
N SER A 74 -4.57 11.27 -14.39
CA SER A 74 -3.59 10.20 -14.55
C SER A 74 -4.23 8.82 -14.30
N GLN A 75 -4.23 7.99 -15.35
CA GLN A 75 -4.73 6.62 -15.27
C GLN A 75 -3.90 5.79 -14.28
N TYR A 76 -2.57 5.99 -14.26
CA TYR A 76 -1.67 5.30 -13.34
C TYR A 76 -2.04 5.54 -11.88
N LEU A 77 -2.24 6.81 -11.49
CA LEU A 77 -2.58 7.16 -10.10
C LEU A 77 -3.94 6.59 -9.69
N ARG A 78 -4.93 6.64 -10.59
CA ARG A 78 -6.25 6.02 -10.33
C ARG A 78 -6.14 4.53 -10.10
N LEU A 79 -5.41 3.80 -10.95
CA LEU A 79 -5.24 2.35 -10.82
C LEU A 79 -4.47 1.98 -9.55
N ARG A 80 -3.41 2.73 -9.23
CA ARG A 80 -2.61 2.54 -8.01
C ARG A 80 -3.46 2.76 -6.74
N MET A 81 -4.24 3.83 -6.69
CA MET A 81 -5.17 4.12 -5.58
C MET A 81 -6.24 3.03 -5.45
N ASN A 82 -6.81 2.57 -6.56
CA ASN A 82 -7.77 1.47 -6.56
C ASN A 82 -7.13 0.16 -6.08
N ALA A 83 -5.90 -0.15 -6.52
CA ALA A 83 -5.18 -1.35 -6.09
C ALA A 83 -4.90 -1.31 -4.58
N ARG A 84 -4.46 -0.16 -4.04
CA ARG A 84 -4.27 0.04 -2.59
C ARG A 84 -5.57 -0.19 -1.81
N ALA A 85 -6.68 0.37 -2.29
CA ALA A 85 -7.99 0.19 -1.67
C ALA A 85 -8.47 -1.27 -1.70
N LEU A 86 -8.28 -1.99 -2.82
CA LEU A 86 -8.63 -3.41 -2.92
C LEU A 86 -7.74 -4.27 -2.02
N LYS A 87 -6.44 -3.99 -1.95
CA LYS A 87 -5.51 -4.69 -1.06
C LYS A 87 -5.90 -4.53 0.41
N ARG A 88 -6.25 -3.31 0.84
CA ARG A 88 -6.76 -3.06 2.20
C ARG A 88 -8.05 -3.83 2.48
N ARG A 89 -9.01 -3.81 1.56
CA ARG A 89 -10.25 -4.60 1.68
C ARG A 89 -9.99 -6.09 1.75
N LEU A 90 -9.01 -6.60 0.98
CA LEU A 90 -8.62 -8.00 1.01
C LEU A 90 -8.04 -8.37 2.38
N ARG A 91 -7.11 -7.57 2.91
CA ARG A 91 -6.53 -7.74 4.25
C ARG A 91 -7.62 -7.78 5.33
N ASP A 92 -8.55 -6.82 5.31
CA ASP A 92 -9.63 -6.74 6.30
C ASP A 92 -10.55 -7.97 6.25
N ARG A 93 -10.88 -8.46 5.04
CA ARG A 93 -11.72 -9.65 4.86
C ARG A 93 -11.04 -10.92 5.33
N LEU A 94 -9.77 -11.12 4.99
CA LEU A 94 -9.01 -12.29 5.43
C LEU A 94 -8.82 -12.29 6.94
N ARG A 95 -8.53 -11.12 7.53
CA ARG A 95 -8.46 -10.95 8.98
C ARG A 95 -9.79 -11.29 9.65
N SER A 96 -10.91 -10.77 9.14
CA SER A 96 -12.25 -11.06 9.65
C SER A 96 -12.56 -12.55 9.59
N GLN A 97 -12.23 -13.22 8.48
CA GLN A 97 -12.45 -14.66 8.32
C GLN A 97 -11.60 -15.48 9.30
N LYS A 98 -10.33 -15.11 9.52
CA LYS A 98 -9.46 -15.76 10.51
C LYS A 98 -10.05 -15.64 11.92
N PHE A 99 -10.52 -14.46 12.31
CA PHE A 99 -11.20 -14.27 13.59
C PHE A 99 -12.52 -15.03 13.71
N GLU A 100 -13.29 -15.15 12.63
CA GLU A 100 -14.51 -15.95 12.62
C GLU A 100 -14.20 -17.44 12.83
N LEU A 101 -13.19 -17.98 12.14
CA LEU A 101 -12.74 -19.37 12.31
C LEU A 101 -12.19 -19.63 13.71
N ASP A 102 -11.34 -18.75 14.24
CA ASP A 102 -10.82 -18.84 15.61
C ASP A 102 -11.94 -18.84 16.66
N ARG A 103 -12.98 -18.02 16.44
CA ARG A 103 -14.14 -17.95 17.33
C ARG A 103 -14.92 -19.26 17.34
N VAL A 104 -15.06 -19.90 16.17
CA VAL A 104 -15.70 -21.22 16.02
C VAL A 104 -14.87 -22.30 16.66
N GLU A 105 -13.55 -22.27 16.48
CA GLU A 105 -12.65 -23.25 17.09
C GLU A 105 -12.68 -23.17 18.61
N ARG A 106 -12.64 -21.95 19.19
CA ARG A 106 -12.74 -21.75 20.63
C ARG A 106 -14.09 -22.18 21.19
N SER A 107 -15.20 -21.93 20.50
CA SER A 107 -16.51 -22.40 20.95
C SER A 107 -16.61 -23.92 20.88
N PHE A 108 -16.03 -24.55 19.86
CA PHE A 108 -15.96 -26.01 19.75
C PHE A 108 -15.16 -26.63 20.90
N ARG A 109 -13.98 -26.08 21.23
CA ARG A 109 -13.19 -26.54 22.40
C ARG A 109 -13.94 -26.38 23.73
N ARG A 110 -14.82 -25.37 23.86
CA ARG A 110 -15.67 -25.18 25.05
C ARG A 110 -16.90 -26.09 25.07
N LEU A 111 -17.38 -26.50 23.90
CA LEU A 111 -18.58 -27.33 23.70
C LEU A 111 -18.27 -28.82 23.56
N VAL A 112 -17.08 -29.30 23.90
CA VAL A 112 -16.77 -30.75 23.96
C VAL A 112 -17.77 -31.53 24.85
N ASN A 113 -18.58 -30.84 25.67
CA ASN A 113 -19.67 -31.40 26.47
C ASN A 113 -21.12 -31.19 25.90
N GLY A 114 -21.34 -30.67 24.68
CA GLY A 114 -22.69 -30.45 24.09
C GLY A 114 -22.73 -30.25 22.56
N GLU A 115 -23.88 -30.54 21.91
CA GLU A 115 -24.10 -30.66 20.44
C GLU A 115 -23.21 -29.78 19.52
N PRO A 116 -22.09 -30.31 18.98
CA PRO A 116 -21.10 -29.53 18.23
C PRO A 116 -21.52 -29.17 16.79
N ASN A 117 -22.42 -29.96 16.19
CA ASN A 117 -22.58 -30.00 14.73
C ASN A 117 -23.40 -28.84 14.13
N LYS A 118 -24.30 -28.21 14.89
CA LYS A 118 -25.20 -27.17 14.36
C LYS A 118 -24.50 -25.81 14.21
N LEU A 119 -23.70 -25.38 15.19
CA LEU A 119 -22.96 -24.12 15.11
C LEU A 119 -21.83 -24.18 14.08
N TYR A 120 -21.16 -25.33 13.97
CA TYR A 120 -20.12 -25.57 12.98
C TYR A 120 -20.67 -25.49 11.55
N SER A 121 -21.77 -26.18 11.25
CA SER A 121 -22.38 -26.16 9.91
C SER A 121 -22.90 -24.78 9.49
N HIS A 122 -23.47 -23.99 10.41
CA HIS A 122 -23.90 -22.62 10.12
C HIS A 122 -22.73 -21.68 9.84
N THR A 123 -21.61 -21.85 10.53
CA THR A 123 -20.43 -20.99 10.35
C THR A 123 -19.60 -21.41 9.15
N GLU A 124 -19.41 -22.71 8.93
CA GLU A 124 -18.78 -23.26 7.74
C GLU A 124 -19.54 -22.84 6.46
N SER A 125 -20.87 -22.91 6.47
CA SER A 125 -21.68 -22.44 5.34
C SER A 125 -21.62 -20.92 5.13
N ALA A 126 -21.50 -20.13 6.21
CA ALA A 126 -21.30 -18.68 6.11
C ALA A 126 -19.91 -18.34 5.52
N VAL A 127 -18.87 -19.07 5.92
CA VAL A 127 -17.50 -18.92 5.38
C VAL A 127 -17.47 -19.27 3.89
N LYS A 128 -17.99 -20.45 3.50
CA LYS A 128 -18.06 -20.90 2.10
C LYS A 128 -18.81 -19.92 1.18
N ARG A 129 -19.81 -19.21 1.69
CA ARG A 129 -20.54 -18.18 0.91
C ARG A 129 -19.70 -16.93 0.64
N ARG A 130 -18.75 -16.60 1.52
CA ARG A 130 -17.90 -15.40 1.40
C ARG A 130 -16.63 -15.64 0.60
N GLU A 131 -16.16 -16.89 0.54
CA GLU A 131 -15.00 -17.33 -0.24
C GLU A 131 -14.95 -16.82 -1.71
N PRO A 132 -16.03 -16.94 -2.51
CA PRO A 132 -16.01 -16.46 -3.90
C PRO A 132 -15.88 -14.94 -3.99
N MET A 133 -16.42 -14.20 -3.01
CA MET A 133 -16.33 -12.74 -2.99
C MET A 133 -14.90 -12.26 -2.68
N ILE A 134 -14.20 -12.94 -1.78
CA ILE A 134 -12.79 -12.64 -1.46
C ILE A 134 -11.89 -13.04 -2.63
N SER A 135 -12.14 -14.21 -3.24
CA SER A 135 -11.43 -14.66 -4.44
C SER A 135 -11.58 -13.66 -5.60
N LYS A 136 -12.78 -13.09 -5.76
CA LYS A 136 -13.04 -12.02 -6.73
C LYS A 136 -12.24 -10.75 -6.44
N VAL A 137 -12.20 -10.29 -5.19
CA VAL A 137 -11.38 -9.12 -4.81
C VAL A 137 -9.91 -9.37 -5.09
N ASN A 138 -9.41 -10.59 -4.84
CA ASN A 138 -8.03 -10.94 -5.18
C ASN A 138 -7.78 -10.93 -6.70
N ALA A 139 -8.69 -11.49 -7.49
CA ALA A 139 -8.60 -11.48 -8.94
C ALA A 139 -8.61 -10.04 -9.51
N ASP A 140 -9.50 -9.19 -8.99
CA ASP A 140 -9.61 -7.78 -9.37
C ASP A 140 -8.31 -7.01 -9.02
N TYR A 141 -7.73 -7.27 -7.84
CA TYR A 141 -6.45 -6.70 -7.43
C TYR A 141 -5.30 -7.14 -8.35
N ASN A 142 -5.18 -8.44 -8.64
CA ASN A 142 -4.14 -8.97 -9.53
C ASN A 142 -4.26 -8.43 -10.95
N LYS A 143 -5.49 -8.20 -11.43
CA LYS A 143 -5.75 -7.54 -12.71
C LYS A 143 -5.19 -6.11 -12.71
N LEU A 144 -5.46 -5.33 -11.66
CA LEU A 144 -4.92 -3.98 -11.52
C LEU A 144 -3.38 -3.99 -11.45
N CYS A 145 -2.77 -4.96 -10.77
CA CYS A 145 -1.31 -5.10 -10.74
C CYS A 145 -0.74 -5.29 -12.15
N GLY A 146 -1.38 -6.13 -12.97
CA GLY A 146 -1.02 -6.32 -14.38
C GLY A 146 -1.22 -5.07 -15.24
N GLU A 147 -2.28 -4.31 -15.02
CA GLU A 147 -2.52 -3.03 -15.72
C GLU A 147 -1.48 -1.97 -15.33
N ILE A 148 -1.12 -1.88 -14.04
CA ILE A 148 -0.07 -0.98 -13.55
C ILE A 148 1.29 -1.35 -14.15
N ALA A 149 1.63 -2.65 -14.19
CA ALA A 149 2.87 -3.12 -14.79
C ALA A 149 2.97 -2.76 -16.28
N LYS A 150 1.87 -2.85 -17.04
CA LYS A 150 1.81 -2.41 -18.44
C LYS A 150 2.04 -0.92 -18.58
N LEU A 151 1.38 -0.08 -17.77
CA LEU A 151 1.58 1.37 -17.80
C LEU A 151 3.01 1.79 -17.48
N ILE A 152 3.71 1.03 -16.64
CA ILE A 152 5.14 1.24 -16.36
C ILE A 152 5.99 0.88 -17.59
N GLN A 153 5.72 -0.26 -18.24
CA GLN A 153 6.39 -0.67 -19.47
C GLN A 153 6.18 0.33 -20.61
N ASP A 154 4.97 0.89 -20.71
CA ASP A 154 4.60 1.87 -21.73
C ASP A 154 5.16 3.29 -21.44
N GLY A 155 5.86 3.48 -20.32
CA GLY A 155 6.46 4.76 -19.93
C GLY A 155 5.46 5.83 -19.51
N GLN A 156 4.20 5.45 -19.24
CA GLN A 156 3.14 6.37 -18.80
C GLN A 156 3.12 6.58 -17.28
N ALA A 157 3.95 5.82 -16.55
CA ALA A 157 4.12 5.95 -15.11
C ALA A 157 5.20 7.01 -14.75
N PRO A 158 5.14 7.59 -13.54
CA PRO A 158 6.21 8.43 -13.02
C PRO A 158 7.57 7.73 -13.01
N ARG A 159 8.66 8.51 -13.06
CA ARG A 159 10.02 7.97 -12.98
C ARG A 159 10.21 7.21 -11.65
N GLY A 160 10.78 6.01 -11.73
CA GLY A 160 11.00 5.16 -10.56
C GLY A 160 9.74 4.43 -10.06
N ALA A 161 8.64 4.43 -10.82
CA ALA A 161 7.45 3.66 -10.48
C ALA A 161 7.74 2.16 -10.43
N ILE A 162 7.42 1.54 -9.30
CA ILE A 162 7.54 0.09 -9.07
C ILE A 162 6.16 -0.55 -9.17
N ALA A 163 6.06 -1.69 -9.86
CA ALA A 163 4.81 -2.42 -9.96
C ALA A 163 4.50 -3.15 -8.64
N PRO A 164 3.24 -3.15 -8.18
CA PRO A 164 2.85 -3.90 -6.99
C PRO A 164 2.89 -5.42 -7.24
N ASN A 165 3.27 -6.17 -6.21
CA ASN A 165 3.33 -7.62 -6.27
C ASN A 165 1.90 -8.23 -6.31
N PRO A 166 1.62 -9.12 -7.29
CA PRO A 166 0.36 -9.85 -7.32
C PRO A 166 0.31 -10.90 -6.20
N ILE A 167 -0.87 -11.14 -5.66
CA ILE A 167 -1.09 -12.10 -4.56
C ILE A 167 -1.50 -13.45 -5.17
N PRO A 168 -0.79 -14.55 -4.87
CA PRO A 168 -1.12 -15.86 -5.42
C PRO A 168 -2.55 -16.27 -5.05
N ALA A 169 -3.32 -16.73 -6.03
CA ALA A 169 -4.71 -17.14 -5.79
C ALA A 169 -4.81 -18.48 -5.04
N LYS A 170 -3.74 -19.28 -5.08
CA LYS A 170 -3.60 -20.51 -4.30
C LYS A 170 -3.00 -20.13 -2.94
N GLY A 171 -3.58 -20.64 -1.85
CA GLY A 171 -3.06 -20.39 -0.51
C GLY A 171 -3.48 -19.08 0.15
N ILE A 172 -4.36 -18.26 -0.46
CA ILE A 172 -4.86 -17.00 0.14
C ILE A 172 -5.42 -17.22 1.56
N TRP A 173 -6.01 -18.40 1.78
CA TRP A 173 -6.63 -18.79 3.06
C TRP A 173 -5.62 -19.23 4.12
N GLN A 174 -4.40 -19.59 3.72
CA GLN A 174 -3.30 -20.02 4.58
C GLN A 174 -2.38 -18.83 4.87
N LEU A 175 -3.00 -17.74 5.35
CA LEU A 175 -2.31 -16.48 5.54
C LEU A 175 -1.29 -16.55 6.67
N ASP A 176 -0.02 -16.42 6.33
CA ASP A 176 1.09 -16.30 7.27
C ASP A 176 1.51 -14.84 7.47
N VAL A 177 2.25 -14.57 8.55
CA VAL A 177 2.76 -13.24 8.91
C VAL A 177 3.76 -12.73 7.87
N ASP A 178 4.44 -13.64 7.18
CA ASP A 178 5.48 -13.35 6.19
C ASP A 178 4.96 -13.22 4.75
N ASP A 179 3.64 -13.36 4.52
CA ASP A 179 3.10 -13.31 3.17
C ASP A 179 3.18 -11.90 2.57
N GLY A 180 3.53 -11.81 1.27
CA GLY A 180 3.65 -10.54 0.54
C GLY A 180 2.37 -9.70 0.45
N ILE A 181 1.24 -10.20 0.94
CA ILE A 181 0.01 -9.42 1.15
C ILE A 181 0.20 -8.28 2.16
N TRP A 182 1.17 -8.40 3.08
CA TRP A 182 1.47 -7.39 4.09
C TRP A 182 2.41 -6.30 3.58
N GLU A 183 3.13 -6.54 2.49
CA GLU A 183 4.09 -5.60 1.89
C GLU A 183 3.38 -4.58 0.98
N ASP A 184 3.34 -3.29 1.29
CA ASP A 184 2.66 -2.28 0.45
C ASP A 184 3.57 -1.69 -0.67
N ILE A 185 4.48 -2.51 -1.22
CA ILE A 185 5.42 -2.16 -2.30
C ILE A 185 4.68 -1.62 -3.52
N GLY A 186 5.08 -0.43 -4.00
CA GLY A 186 4.51 0.23 -5.17
C GLY A 186 3.11 0.83 -4.95
N LEU A 187 2.54 0.72 -3.74
CA LEU A 187 1.20 1.21 -3.41
C LEU A 187 1.19 2.32 -2.36
N ASP A 188 2.15 2.36 -1.44
CA ASP A 188 2.24 3.44 -0.44
C ASP A 188 2.86 4.73 -1.00
N ASP A 189 2.30 5.85 -0.56
CA ASP A 189 2.75 7.22 -0.88
C ASP A 189 3.69 7.77 0.20
N ASP A 190 4.06 6.94 1.18
CA ASP A 190 4.72 7.35 2.42
C ASP A 190 6.16 7.79 2.12
N ASP A 191 6.21 9.08 1.84
CA ASP A 191 7.13 10.09 2.33
C ASP A 191 8.58 10.01 1.85
N ALA A 192 8.89 10.95 0.96
CA ALA A 192 10.23 11.45 0.72
C ALA A 192 10.95 11.97 2.00
N GLU A 193 10.30 12.01 3.17
CA GLU A 193 10.92 12.24 4.48
C GLU A 193 11.49 10.95 5.12
N ALA A 194 11.14 9.76 4.63
CA ALA A 194 11.77 8.49 4.97
C ALA A 194 12.91 8.14 4.01
N ALA A 195 13.76 9.12 3.65
CA ALA A 195 15.07 8.87 3.03
C ALA A 195 16.06 8.14 3.96
N THR A 196 15.57 7.45 4.98
CA THR A 196 16.33 6.43 5.70
C THR A 196 16.10 5.15 4.93
N GLU A 197 17.17 4.52 4.46
CA GLU A 197 17.09 3.18 3.87
C GLU A 197 16.14 2.32 4.70
N PRO A 198 15.17 1.65 4.06
CA PRO A 198 14.20 0.82 4.77
C PRO A 198 14.96 -0.13 5.71
N PRO A 199 14.47 -0.35 6.94
CA PRO A 199 15.21 -1.12 7.94
C PRO A 199 15.67 -2.48 7.39
N PRO A 200 16.85 -3.00 7.79
CA PRO A 200 17.38 -4.24 7.23
C PRO A 200 16.43 -5.43 7.34
N TRP A 201 15.64 -5.51 8.42
CA TRP A 201 14.62 -6.56 8.59
C TRP A 201 13.49 -6.52 7.55
N LEU A 202 13.33 -5.40 6.82
CA LEU A 202 12.33 -5.25 5.76
C LEU A 202 12.92 -5.49 4.36
N CYS A 203 14.19 -5.17 4.14
CA CYS A 203 14.80 -5.17 2.81
C CYS A 203 15.91 -6.19 2.57
N ASP A 204 16.47 -6.77 3.63
CA ASP A 204 17.49 -7.82 3.53
C ASP A 204 16.89 -9.19 3.90
N GLU A 205 16.95 -10.12 2.95
CA GLU A 205 16.50 -11.50 3.15
C GLU A 205 17.32 -12.22 4.22
N GLN A 206 18.61 -11.89 4.35
CA GLN A 206 19.45 -12.48 5.39
C GLN A 206 19.00 -12.01 6.77
N ALA A 207 18.77 -10.71 6.95
CA ALA A 207 18.21 -10.17 8.18
C ALA A 207 16.85 -10.81 8.53
N ARG A 208 15.94 -10.97 7.55
CA ARG A 208 14.66 -11.67 7.77
C ARG A 208 14.86 -13.12 8.21
N SER A 209 15.69 -13.86 7.49
CA SER A 209 15.97 -15.27 7.80
C SER A 209 16.62 -15.44 9.18
N GLY A 210 17.54 -14.55 9.57
CA GLY A 210 18.18 -14.55 10.88
C GLY A 210 17.20 -14.26 12.02
N ILE A 211 16.30 -13.29 11.85
CA ILE A 211 15.25 -13.00 12.84
C ILE A 211 14.32 -14.21 13.01
N LYS A 212 13.91 -14.86 11.91
CA LYS A 212 13.08 -16.06 11.96
C LYS A 212 13.76 -17.20 12.72
N ALA A 213 15.03 -17.47 12.40
CA ALA A 213 15.80 -18.51 13.08
C ALA A 213 15.96 -18.24 14.59
N MET A 214 16.17 -16.97 14.99
CA MET A 214 16.23 -16.58 16.39
C MET A 214 14.88 -16.82 17.10
N LEU A 215 13.77 -16.37 16.52
CA LEU A 215 12.44 -16.58 17.10
C LEU A 215 12.05 -18.05 17.18
N GLU A 216 12.50 -18.86 16.22
CA GLU A 216 12.29 -20.31 16.24
C GLU A 216 13.08 -20.97 17.38
N LEU A 217 14.33 -20.53 17.62
CA LEU A 217 15.12 -20.97 18.77
C LEU A 217 14.42 -20.61 20.10
N ASP A 218 14.00 -19.36 20.26
CA ASP A 218 13.29 -18.90 21.46
C ASP A 218 12.02 -19.72 21.70
N ARG A 219 11.29 -20.04 20.63
CA ARG A 219 10.09 -20.88 20.69
C ARG A 219 10.40 -22.32 21.07
N CYS A 220 11.53 -22.87 20.62
CA CYS A 220 12.00 -24.18 21.06
C CYS A 220 12.30 -24.18 22.56
N ASP A 221 12.95 -23.14 23.08
CA ASP A 221 13.24 -23.01 24.51
C ASP A 221 11.95 -22.92 25.36
N GLU A 222 10.97 -22.14 24.89
CA GLU A 222 9.64 -22.06 25.51
C GLU A 222 8.93 -23.42 25.53
N GLU A 223 8.97 -24.14 24.40
CA GLU A 223 8.34 -25.47 24.27
C GLU A 223 9.02 -26.48 25.19
N ASP A 224 10.34 -26.46 25.29
CA ASP A 224 11.11 -27.30 26.21
C ASP A 224 10.72 -27.07 27.67
N VAL A 225 10.54 -25.80 28.07
CA VAL A 225 10.06 -25.46 29.41
C VAL A 225 8.63 -25.97 29.62
N ARG A 226 7.75 -25.86 28.62
CA ARG A 226 6.38 -26.38 28.70
C ARG A 226 6.37 -27.90 28.83
N LEU A 227 7.13 -28.61 27.99
CA LEU A 227 7.23 -30.07 27.99
C LEU A 227 7.80 -30.60 29.31
N LYS A 228 8.80 -29.92 29.90
CA LYS A 228 9.32 -30.27 31.24
C LYS A 228 8.23 -30.16 32.32
N LYS A 229 7.39 -29.12 32.27
CA LYS A 229 6.28 -28.97 33.21
C LYS A 229 5.22 -30.07 32.99
N GLU A 230 4.83 -30.31 31.75
CA GLU A 230 3.85 -31.35 31.40
C GLU A 230 4.33 -32.73 31.82
N THR A 231 5.60 -33.07 31.58
CA THR A 231 6.17 -34.36 31.98
C THR A 231 6.25 -34.55 33.50
N CYS A 232 6.58 -33.50 34.26
CA CYS A 232 6.51 -33.55 35.72
C CYS A 232 5.07 -33.79 36.19
N LEU A 233 4.11 -33.02 35.68
CA LEU A 233 2.70 -33.17 36.01
C LEU A 233 2.18 -34.58 35.68
N LEU A 234 2.54 -35.13 34.52
CA LEU A 234 2.12 -36.47 34.12
C LEU A 234 2.70 -37.56 35.03
N ARG A 235 3.95 -37.38 35.46
CA ARG A 235 4.63 -38.30 36.37
C ARG A 235 4.05 -38.27 37.78
N GLU A 236 3.59 -37.11 38.25
CA GLU A 236 2.92 -36.97 39.54
C GLU A 236 1.48 -37.50 39.50
N TRP A 237 0.74 -37.18 38.43
CA TRP A 237 -0.67 -37.56 38.27
C TRP A 237 -0.87 -39.07 38.01
N PHE A 238 -0.01 -39.70 37.20
CA PHE A 238 -0.22 -41.09 36.77
C PHE A 238 -0.25 -42.11 37.93
N PRO A 239 0.66 -42.07 38.93
CA PRO A 239 0.59 -42.96 40.10
C PRO A 239 -0.66 -42.75 40.94
N GLU A 240 -1.11 -41.50 41.10
CA GLU A 240 -2.32 -41.17 41.87
C GLU A 240 -3.55 -41.81 41.21
N GLU A 241 -3.72 -41.62 39.91
CA GLU A 241 -4.81 -42.24 39.16
C GLU A 241 -4.70 -43.76 39.06
N TRP A 242 -3.48 -44.28 38.93
CA TRP A 242 -3.27 -45.72 38.92
C TRP A 242 -3.70 -46.35 40.25
N ALA A 243 -3.42 -45.67 41.37
CA ALA A 243 -3.83 -46.11 42.69
C ALA A 243 -5.36 -46.05 42.86
N THR A 244 -6.03 -44.98 42.41
CA THR A 244 -7.50 -44.87 42.49
C THR A 244 -8.19 -45.96 41.66
N VAL A 245 -7.72 -46.22 40.43
CA VAL A 245 -8.24 -47.28 39.55
C VAL A 245 -7.99 -48.66 40.16
N SER A 246 -6.79 -48.93 40.66
CA SER A 246 -6.46 -50.21 41.31
C SER A 246 -7.34 -50.48 42.54
N LEU A 247 -7.62 -49.44 43.32
CA LEU A 247 -8.52 -49.52 44.48
C LEU A 247 -9.97 -49.75 44.05
N ALA A 248 -10.43 -49.13 42.97
CA ALA A 248 -11.75 -49.39 42.40
C ALA A 248 -11.89 -50.84 41.90
N ILE A 249 -10.87 -51.38 41.22
CA ILE A 249 -10.85 -52.76 40.72
C ILE A 249 -10.89 -53.77 41.88
N THR A 250 -10.08 -53.56 42.92
CA THR A 250 -10.07 -54.45 44.10
C THR A 250 -11.41 -54.42 44.83
N LYS A 251 -12.00 -53.24 45.05
CA LYS A 251 -13.36 -53.11 45.62
C LYS A 251 -14.42 -53.82 44.77
N ALA A 252 -14.38 -53.66 43.45
CA ALA A 252 -15.32 -54.31 42.54
C ALA A 252 -15.24 -55.84 42.63
N ARG A 253 -14.02 -56.39 42.72
CA ARG A 253 -13.79 -57.83 42.91
C ARG A 253 -14.27 -58.36 44.26
N THR A 254 -14.17 -57.56 45.32
CA THR A 254 -14.67 -57.97 46.64
C THR A 254 -16.19 -57.87 46.79
N CYS A 255 -16.85 -57.02 46.00
CA CYS A 255 -18.32 -56.86 46.02
C CYS A 255 -19.07 -57.85 45.11
N PHE A 256 -18.38 -58.54 44.20
CA PHE A 256 -18.92 -59.61 43.37
C PHE A 256 -18.00 -60.84 43.44
N PRO A 257 -18.13 -61.70 44.47
CA PRO A 257 -17.46 -63.00 44.52
C PRO A 257 -17.98 -63.97 43.46
#